data_AF-A0AAU2V4Q2-F1
#
_entry.id   AF-A0AAU2V4Q2-F1
#
_cell.length_a   1.000
_cell.length_b   1.000
_cell.length_c   1.000
_cell.angle_alpha   90.00
_cell.angle_beta   90.00
_cell.angle_gamma   90.00
#
_symmetry.space_group_name_H-M   'P 1'
#
loop_
_entity.id
_entity.type
_entity.pdbx_description
1 polymer ?
#
loop_
_entity_poly.entity_id
_entity_poly.type
_entity_poly.pdbx_seq_one_letter_code
_entity_poly.pdbx_strand_id
1 'polypeptide(L)' 'MFVKDGHEFAIRSGTNTGTTKLGTVSTGGVPCTSDICERQTGGSYSCWPGGPSGDEWFHVKWNGMTGWVAVSCVDAGRYS' A
#
# COMPACT_ATOMS: atom_id res chain seq x y z
N MET A 1 14.33 3.14 0.12
CA MET A 1 13.45 3.26 1.30
C MET A 1 12.05 3.37 0.75
N PHE A 2 11.13 2.47 1.09
CA PHE A 2 9.88 2.27 0.34
C PHE A 2 8.61 2.57 1.18
N VAL A 3 8.84 3.17 2.35
CA VAL A 3 7.87 3.90 3.14
C VAL A 3 8.04 5.37 2.76
N LYS A 4 6.97 6.00 2.27
CA LYS A 4 7.03 7.37 1.76
C LYS A 4 7.36 8.32 2.90
N ASP A 5 8.43 9.10 2.75
CA ASP A 5 8.92 10.05 3.75
C ASP A 5 9.18 9.41 5.14
N GLY A 6 9.45 8.10 5.17
CA GLY A 6 9.65 7.35 6.42
C GLY A 6 8.39 7.02 7.21
N HIS A 7 7.20 7.25 6.63
CA HIS A 7 5.94 6.90 7.25
C HIS A 7 5.53 5.46 6.95
N GLU A 8 5.20 4.71 8.01
CA GLU A 8 4.65 3.37 7.89
C GLU A 8 3.32 3.36 7.12
N PHE A 9 3.04 2.27 6.40
CA PHE A 9 1.75 2.05 5.75
C PHE A 9 1.14 0.71 6.13
N ALA A 10 -0.19 0.62 6.01
CA ALA A 10 -0.95 -0.59 6.30
C ALA A 10 -1.22 -1.40 5.03
N ILE A 11 -1.04 -2.71 5.11
CA ILE A 11 -1.58 -3.67 4.14
C ILE A 11 -2.96 -4.07 4.61
N ARG A 12 -3.95 -4.01 3.73
CA ARG A 12 -5.36 -4.26 4.04
C ARG A 12 -5.94 -5.39 3.20
N SER A 13 -6.98 -6.04 3.70
CA SER A 13 -7.66 -7.13 2.97
C SER A 13 -8.50 -6.64 1.79
N GLY A 14 -8.79 -5.33 1.70
CA GLY A 14 -9.50 -4.73 0.57
C GLY A 14 -9.09 -3.29 0.31
N THR A 15 -9.63 -2.72 -0.77
CA THR A 15 -9.32 -1.38 -1.29
C THR A 15 -9.98 -0.26 -0.49
N ASN A 16 -10.06 -0.37 0.83
CA ASN A 16 -10.60 0.70 1.68
C ASN A 16 -10.04 0.65 3.10
N THR A 17 -10.10 1.79 3.80
CA THR A 17 -9.58 1.95 5.17
C THR A 17 -10.40 1.25 6.26
N GLY A 18 -11.62 0.79 5.96
CA GLY A 18 -12.48 0.03 6.86
C GLY A 18 -12.21 -1.47 6.87
N THR A 19 -11.52 -2.00 5.86
CA THR A 19 -11.17 -3.41 5.79
C THR A 19 -10.07 -3.79 6.79
N THR A 20 -10.01 -5.09 7.11
CA THR A 20 -9.04 -5.66 8.05
C THR A 20 -7.62 -5.27 7.68
N LYS A 21 -6.89 -4.73 8.66
CA LYS A 21 -5.45 -4.51 8.55
C LYS A 21 -4.73 -5.85 8.68
N LEU A 22 -4.11 -6.31 7.59
CA LEU A 22 -3.32 -7.55 7.54
C LEU A 22 -1.94 -7.36 8.16
N GLY A 23 -1.36 -6.16 8.00
CA GLY A 23 -0.04 -5.85 8.56
C GLY A 23 0.32 -4.38 8.43
N THR A 24 1.45 -4.01 9.02
CA THR A 24 2.12 -2.72 8.84
C THR A 24 3.46 -2.96 8.19
N VAL A 25 3.80 -2.14 7.20
CA VAL A 25 5.15 -2.11 6.64
C VAL A 25 5.84 -0.85 7.16
N SER A 26 6.89 -1.07 7.93
CA SER A 26 7.73 -0.01 8.50
C SER A 26 9.07 0.11 7.79
N THR A 27 9.50 -0.95 7.10
CA THR A 27 10.76 -1.02 6.35
C THR A 27 10.64 -2.02 5.19
N GLY A 28 11.53 -1.90 4.21
CA GLY A 28 11.56 -2.79 3.04
C GLY A 28 10.57 -2.37 1.93
N GLY A 29 10.80 -2.90 0.73
CA GLY A 29 10.00 -2.61 -0.46
C GLY A 29 8.78 -3.50 -0.58
N VAL A 30 7.71 -2.95 -1.13
CA VAL A 30 6.58 -3.76 -1.57
C VAL A 30 6.86 -4.21 -3.01
N PRO A 31 7.19 -5.49 -3.24
CA PRO A 31 7.39 -5.96 -4.59
C PRO A 31 6.04 -5.94 -5.30
N CYS A 32 5.91 -4.95 -6.17
CA CYS A 32 4.89 -4.94 -7.20
C CYS A 32 5.47 -5.80 -8.34
N THR A 33 5.16 -7.10 -8.38
CA THR A 33 5.51 -7.97 -9.52
C THR A 33 4.40 -7.92 -10.56
N SER A 34 4.69 -8.25 -11.83
CA SER A 34 3.73 -8.16 -12.95
C SER A 34 2.35 -8.78 -12.66
N ASP A 35 2.32 -9.81 -11.81
CA ASP A 35 1.14 -10.62 -11.52
C ASP A 35 0.33 -10.06 -10.34
N ILE A 36 0.90 -9.12 -9.58
CA ILE A 36 0.34 -8.50 -8.35
C ILE A 36 0.70 -7.01 -8.32
N CYS A 37 0.39 -6.30 -9.40
CA CYS A 37 0.54 -4.85 -9.56
C CYS A 37 -0.78 -4.20 -9.97
N GLU A 38 -1.91 -4.79 -9.57
CA GLU A 38 -3.21 -4.27 -9.95
C GLU A 38 -3.48 -2.97 -9.20
N ARG A 39 -3.79 -1.92 -9.95
CA ARG A 39 -4.22 -0.64 -9.42
C ARG A 39 -5.73 -0.55 -9.52
N GLN A 40 -6.38 -0.30 -8.41
CA GLN A 40 -7.83 -0.24 -8.34
C GLN A 40 -8.29 0.95 -7.50
N THR A 41 -9.31 1.65 -8.00
CA THR A 41 -10.02 2.68 -7.24
C THR A 41 -10.91 2.03 -6.18
N GLY A 42 -10.91 2.58 -4.97
CA GLY A 42 -11.69 2.07 -3.84
C GLY A 42 -12.08 3.18 -2.87
N GLY A 43 -12.08 2.87 -1.57
CA GLY A 43 -12.37 3.83 -0.52
C GLY A 43 -11.22 4.83 -0.34
N SER A 44 -11.58 6.06 0.00
CA SER A 44 -10.61 7.13 0.24
C SER A 44 -9.74 6.87 1.46
N TYR A 45 -8.52 7.38 1.41
CA TYR A 45 -7.54 7.32 2.50
C TYR A 45 -6.78 8.65 2.61
N SER A 46 -6.21 8.85 3.79
CA SER A 46 -5.17 9.85 4.06
C SER A 46 -4.00 9.11 4.69
N CYS A 47 -2.79 9.34 4.19
CA CYS A 47 -1.63 8.56 4.60
C CYS A 47 -1.19 8.90 6.04
N TRP A 48 -1.07 10.19 6.33
CA TRP A 48 -0.79 10.75 7.66
C TRP A 48 -1.39 12.16 7.74
N PRO A 49 -1.51 12.77 8.93
CA PRO A 49 -1.97 14.16 9.05
C PRO A 49 -1.10 15.13 8.24
N GLY A 50 -1.70 15.87 7.31
CA GLY A 50 -0.99 16.77 6.39
C GLY A 50 -0.26 16.06 5.24
N GLY A 51 -0.36 14.74 5.16
CA GLY A 51 0.15 13.93 4.06
C GLY A 51 -0.80 13.86 2.86
N PRO A 52 -0.39 13.15 1.81
CA PRO A 52 -1.22 12.94 0.65
C PRO A 52 -2.44 12.08 0.98
N SER A 53 -3.48 12.26 0.18
CA SER A 53 -4.71 11.47 0.20
C SER A 53 -5.04 11.00 -1.21
N GLY A 54 -5.95 10.04 -1.30
CA GLY A 54 -6.39 9.48 -2.56
C GLY A 54 -7.40 8.36 -2.35
N ASP A 55 -7.74 7.67 -3.42
CA ASP A 55 -8.68 6.56 -3.45
C ASP A 55 -8.15 5.37 -4.26
N GLU A 56 -6.89 5.43 -4.69
CA GLU A 56 -6.25 4.38 -5.49
C GLU A 56 -5.39 3.45 -4.63
N TRP A 57 -5.53 2.16 -4.88
CA TRP A 57 -4.89 1.09 -4.12
C TRP A 57 -4.11 0.16 -5.04
N PHE A 58 -2.94 -0.30 -4.58
CA PHE A 58 -2.17 -1.36 -5.23
C PHE A 58 -2.40 -2.69 -4.53
N HIS A 59 -2.70 -3.72 -5.31
CA HIS A 59 -2.61 -5.09 -4.86
C HIS A 59 -1.14 -5.50 -4.79
N VAL A 60 -0.70 -6.10 -3.69
CA VAL A 60 0.72 -6.34 -3.41
C VAL A 60 0.92 -7.60 -2.58
N LYS A 61 2.15 -8.14 -2.62
CA LYS A 61 2.59 -9.22 -1.73
C LYS A 61 3.81 -8.77 -0.94
N TRP A 62 3.76 -8.84 0.38
CA TRP A 62 4.85 -8.43 1.25
C TRP A 62 4.98 -9.39 2.44
N ASN A 63 6.18 -9.90 2.67
CA ASN A 63 6.47 -10.84 3.77
C ASN A 63 5.45 -12.00 3.90
N GLY A 64 5.04 -12.57 2.76
CA GLY A 64 4.05 -13.66 2.71
C GLY A 64 2.59 -13.22 2.81
N MET A 65 2.30 -11.95 3.11
CA MET A 65 0.95 -11.38 3.08
C MET A 65 0.62 -10.85 1.70
N THR A 66 -0.61 -11.11 1.24
CA THR A 66 -1.14 -10.54 0.00
C THR A 66 -2.33 -9.65 0.34
N GLY A 67 -2.34 -8.41 -0.15
CA GLY A 67 -3.39 -7.44 0.15
C GLY A 67 -3.19 -6.10 -0.55
N TRP A 68 -3.88 -5.06 -0.07
CA TRP A 68 -3.95 -3.77 -0.71
C TRP A 68 -3.25 -2.68 0.09
N VAL A 69 -2.51 -1.82 -0.61
CA VAL A 69 -1.83 -0.65 -0.03
C VAL A 69 -2.24 0.61 -0.76
N ALA A 70 -2.33 1.71 -0.03
CA ALA A 70 -2.70 3.01 -0.57
C ALA A 70 -1.56 3.58 -1.43
N VAL A 71 -1.84 3.82 -2.72
CA VAL A 71 -0.85 4.24 -3.74
C VAL A 71 -0.04 5.44 -3.29
N SER A 72 -0.69 6.48 -2.77
CA SER A 72 -0.01 7.73 -2.42
C SER A 72 0.77 7.68 -1.10
N CYS A 73 0.63 6.58 -0.33
CA CYS A 73 1.26 6.38 0.97
C CYS A 73 2.54 5.54 0.89
N VAL A 74 2.84 4.99 -0.28
CA VAL A 74 3.95 4.05 -0.49
C VAL A 74 4.77 4.47 -1.70
N ASP A 75 6.07 4.20 -1.65
CA ASP A 75 6.89 4.24 -2.86
C ASP A 75 6.91 2.83 -3.47
N ALA A 76 5.97 2.58 -4.39
CA ALA A 76 5.89 1.30 -5.09
C ALA A 76 6.90 1.28 -6.25
N GLY A 77 7.82 0.32 -6.24
CA GLY A 77 8.74 0.04 -7.34
C GLY A 77 8.42 -1.30 -7.99
N ARG A 78 8.38 -1.34 -9.33
CA ARG A 78 8.34 -2.60 -10.07
C ARG A 78 9.73 -3.21 -10.03
N TYR A 79 9.88 -4.34 -9.33
CA TYR A 79 11.13 -5.11 -9.39
C TYR A 79 11.07 -6.02 -10.63
N SER A 80 12.03 -5.84 -11.54
CA SER A 80 12.34 -6.77 -12.64
C SER A 80 13.37 -7.79 -12.20
#